data_AF-A0A1I3UJA0-F1
#
_entry.id   AF-A0A1I3UJA0-F1
#
_cell.length_a   1.000
_cell.length_b   1.000
_cell.length_c   1.000
_cell.angle_alpha   90.00
_cell.angle_beta   90.00
_cell.angle_gamma   90.00
#
_symmetry.space_group_name_H-M   'P 1'
#
loop_
_entity.id
_entity.type
_entity.pdbx_description
1 polymer ?
#
loop_
_entity_poly.entity_id
_entity_poly.type
_entity_poly.pdbx_seq_one_letter_code
_entity_poly.pdbx_strand_id
1 'polypeptide(L)'
;MRRFKSAMIPDEFKQATFQDYKIRCEAHEILLNAAKKYVEEFDQIKGTSANSLGFIAIFGEQRMKEMPKDQRAIMKRKHNNYGLGKTHLQVAIAKELLRKGEQVLIVADVALMDELMNLRRSDNQQTFNERIHQLITVPVLVWDDIGKANPTEAKQSMYFQIINERYRAQRPIIYSSNEDAETLSDRIGPAATSRLLGMSKGRIYRVEGPDYRLTGEAE
;
A
#
# COMPACT_ATOMS: atom_id res chain seq x y z
N MET A 1 -4.28 -19.65 16.49
CA MET A 1 -2.89 -19.47 16.00
C MET A 1 -2.63 -20.00 14.56
N ARG A 2 -3.67 -20.27 13.74
CA ARG A 2 -3.53 -20.83 12.37
C ARG A 2 -3.81 -19.82 11.23
N ARG A 3 -3.99 -18.53 11.55
CA ARG A 3 -4.41 -17.45 10.62
C ARG A 3 -3.30 -16.51 10.14
N PHE A 4 -2.03 -16.80 10.44
CA PHE A 4 -0.88 -15.90 10.20
C PHE A 4 0.16 -16.46 9.20
N LYS A 5 -0.05 -17.67 8.67
CA LYS A 5 1.00 -18.45 7.98
C LYS A 5 1.27 -18.08 6.51
N SER A 6 0.55 -17.12 5.92
CA SER A 6 0.77 -16.70 4.53
C SER A 6 1.16 -15.23 4.37
N ALA A 7 1.43 -14.50 5.46
CA ALA A 7 1.85 -13.12 5.41
C ALA A 7 3.37 -13.05 5.59
N MET A 8 4.09 -12.69 4.53
CA MET A 8 5.48 -12.26 4.62
C MET A 8 5.51 -10.87 5.27
N ILE A 9 5.20 -10.80 6.56
CA ILE A 9 5.45 -9.59 7.36
C ILE A 9 6.92 -9.65 7.77
N PRO A 10 7.77 -8.70 7.35
CA PRO A 10 9.15 -8.63 7.81
C PRO A 10 9.21 -8.64 9.34
N ASP A 11 10.21 -9.31 9.90
CA ASP A 11 10.31 -9.52 11.36
C ASP A 11 10.27 -8.22 12.16
N GLU A 12 10.84 -7.14 11.61
CA GLU A 12 10.83 -5.79 12.18
C GLU A 12 9.42 -5.22 12.42
N PHE A 13 8.40 -5.66 11.66
CA PHE A 13 7.01 -5.20 11.84
C PHE A 13 6.15 -6.17 12.67
N LYS A 14 6.71 -7.29 13.15
CA LYS A 14 5.97 -8.22 14.02
C LYS A 14 5.47 -7.56 15.31
N GLN A 15 6.15 -6.52 15.79
CA GLN A 15 5.72 -5.75 16.97
C GLN A 15 5.02 -4.43 16.62
N ALA A 16 4.84 -4.07 15.34
CA ALA A 16 4.18 -2.82 14.97
C ALA A 16 2.73 -2.74 15.50
N THR A 17 2.45 -1.79 16.38
CA THR A 17 1.10 -1.46 16.89
C THR A 17 0.83 0.04 16.78
N PHE A 18 -0.42 0.47 16.99
CA PHE A 18 -0.72 1.90 17.09
C PHE A 18 -0.09 2.57 18.32
N GLN A 19 0.20 1.82 19.38
CA GLN A 19 0.82 2.35 20.60
C GLN A 19 2.32 2.62 20.39
N ASP A 20 2.99 1.76 19.63
CA ASP A 20 4.44 1.87 19.36
C ASP A 20 4.77 2.80 18.18
N TYR A 21 3.75 3.41 17.55
CA TYR A 21 3.96 4.33 16.44
C TYR A 21 4.45 5.69 16.94
N LYS A 22 5.69 6.05 16.60
CA LYS A 22 6.34 7.28 17.07
C LYS A 22 5.86 8.51 16.29
N ILE A 23 5.16 9.40 16.96
CA ILE A 23 4.77 10.71 16.42
C ILE A 23 5.95 11.68 16.55
N ARG A 24 6.35 12.30 15.44
CA ARG A 24 7.50 13.20 15.36
C ARG A 24 7.26 14.43 14.48
N CYS A 25 6.18 14.43 13.71
CA CYS A 25 5.74 15.54 12.87
C CYS A 25 4.23 15.42 12.63
N GLU A 26 3.62 16.48 12.11
CA GLU A 26 2.19 16.53 11.76
C GLU A 26 1.77 15.39 10.82
N ALA A 27 2.62 15.01 9.86
CA ALA A 27 2.33 13.91 8.95
C ALA A 27 2.14 12.57 9.70
N HIS A 28 2.89 12.32 10.78
CA HIS A 28 2.69 11.13 11.60
C HIS A 28 1.34 11.16 12.33
N GLU A 29 0.92 12.32 12.83
CA GLU A 29 -0.38 12.48 13.49
C GLU A 29 -1.53 12.23 12.51
N ILE A 30 -1.45 12.82 11.32
CA ILE A 30 -2.45 12.62 10.25
C ILE A 30 -2.57 11.14 9.90
N LEU A 31 -1.44 10.45 9.68
CA LEU A 31 -1.44 9.03 9.32
C LEU A 31 -1.97 8.14 10.44
N LEU A 32 -1.56 8.38 11.69
CA LEU A 32 -2.03 7.59 12.83
C LEU A 32 -3.54 7.77 13.05
N ASN A 33 -4.03 9.01 12.99
CA ASN A 33 -5.45 9.30 13.15
C ASN A 33 -6.28 8.70 12.01
N ALA A 34 -5.79 8.78 10.78
CA ALA A 34 -6.38 8.12 9.62
C ALA A 34 -6.48 6.59 9.82
N ALA A 35 -5.40 5.96 10.27
CA ALA A 35 -5.34 4.53 10.50
C ALA A 35 -6.31 4.07 11.60
N LYS A 36 -6.34 4.77 12.74
CA LYS A 36 -7.27 4.49 13.84
C LYS A 36 -8.73 4.64 13.41
N LYS A 37 -9.05 5.78 12.77
CA LYS A 37 -10.39 6.06 12.24
C LYS A 37 -10.85 4.99 11.25
N TYR A 38 -9.96 4.53 10.37
CA TYR A 38 -10.29 3.47 9.42
C TYR A 38 -10.67 2.16 10.11
N VAL A 39 -9.95 1.76 11.16
CA VAL A 39 -10.24 0.54 11.94
C VAL A 39 -11.56 0.68 12.72
N GLU A 40 -11.83 1.86 13.27
CA GLU A 40 -13.06 2.18 13.99
C GLU A 40 -14.29 2.09 13.07
N GLU A 41 -14.21 2.65 11.86
CA GLU A 41 -15.28 2.68 10.86
C GLU A 41 -15.36 1.41 9.98
N PHE A 42 -14.44 0.45 10.17
CA PHE A 42 -14.25 -0.65 9.21
C PHE A 42 -15.52 -1.48 8.99
N ASP A 43 -16.24 -1.80 10.07
CA ASP A 43 -17.42 -2.66 10.00
C ASP A 43 -18.58 -2.01 9.23
N GLN A 44 -18.66 -0.67 9.26
CA GLN A 44 -19.65 0.11 8.52
C GLN A 44 -19.28 0.25 7.04
N ILE A 45 -17.98 0.32 6.71
CA ILE A 45 -17.53 0.63 5.36
C ILE A 45 -17.16 -0.59 4.53
N LYS A 46 -16.81 -1.74 5.13
CA LYS A 46 -16.20 -2.88 4.42
C LYS A 46 -17.00 -3.39 3.22
N GLY A 47 -18.33 -3.29 3.27
CA GLY A 47 -19.24 -3.68 2.18
C GLY A 47 -19.65 -2.55 1.24
N THR A 48 -19.05 -1.36 1.33
CA THR A 48 -19.36 -0.20 0.48
C THR A 48 -18.37 -0.07 -0.67
N SER A 49 -18.68 0.75 -1.67
CA SER A 49 -17.76 1.02 -2.78
C SER A 49 -16.58 1.92 -2.39
N ALA A 50 -16.64 2.63 -1.25
CA ALA A 50 -15.61 3.54 -0.76
C ALA A 50 -15.00 3.01 0.54
N ASN A 51 -14.36 1.84 0.45
CA ASN A 51 -13.90 1.04 1.59
C ASN A 51 -12.37 0.87 1.70
N SER A 52 -11.60 1.41 0.75
CA SER A 52 -10.15 1.36 0.74
C SER A 52 -9.51 2.53 1.49
N LEU A 53 -8.26 2.35 1.89
CA LEU A 53 -7.43 3.37 2.56
C LEU A 53 -6.11 3.52 1.80
N GLY A 54 -5.74 4.76 1.46
CA GLY A 54 -4.52 5.06 0.73
C GLY A 54 -3.61 6.05 1.46
N PHE A 55 -2.34 5.70 1.61
CA PHE A 55 -1.26 6.61 2.02
C PHE A 55 -0.34 6.89 0.84
N ILE A 56 -0.49 8.03 0.18
CA ILE A 56 0.27 8.35 -1.04
C ILE A 56 1.16 9.57 -0.83
N ALA A 57 2.10 9.79 -1.73
CA ALA A 57 2.96 10.96 -1.68
C ALA A 57 2.18 12.23 -2.08
N ILE A 58 2.56 13.38 -1.50
CA ILE A 58 2.15 14.68 -2.05
C ILE A 58 2.82 14.91 -3.41
N PHE A 59 4.09 14.52 -3.54
CA PHE A 59 4.88 14.62 -4.75
C PHE A 59 5.49 13.27 -5.11
N GLY A 60 5.19 12.77 -6.31
CA GLY A 60 5.58 11.45 -6.75
C GLY A 60 7.10 11.29 -6.91
N GLU A 61 7.61 10.12 -6.54
CA GLU A 61 9.03 9.81 -6.70
C GLU A 61 9.47 9.84 -8.17
N GLN A 62 8.60 9.41 -9.09
CA GLN A 62 8.91 9.40 -10.51
C GLN A 62 9.20 10.82 -11.05
N ARG A 63 8.39 11.81 -10.65
CA ARG A 63 8.64 13.23 -10.98
C ARG A 63 10.01 13.69 -10.49
N MET A 64 10.42 13.28 -9.30
CA MET A 64 11.76 13.61 -8.77
C MET A 64 12.89 12.89 -9.52
N LYS A 65 12.65 11.70 -10.07
CA LYS A 65 13.64 10.93 -10.84
C LYS A 65 13.92 11.56 -12.20
N GLU A 66 12.92 12.21 -12.79
CA GLU A 66 13.00 12.87 -14.11
C GLU A 66 13.65 14.26 -14.05
N MET A 67 13.77 14.84 -12.86
CA MET A 67 14.42 16.13 -12.66
C MET A 67 15.95 16.08 -12.82
N PRO A 68 16.57 17.21 -13.20
CA PRO A 68 18.01 17.41 -13.12
C PRO A 68 18.56 17.09 -11.72
N LYS A 69 19.80 16.56 -11.64
CA LYS A 69 20.38 16.04 -10.38
C LYS A 69 20.44 17.07 -9.25
N ASP A 70 20.77 18.31 -9.59
CA ASP A 70 20.83 19.47 -8.71
C ASP A 70 19.46 19.82 -8.12
N GLN A 71 18.40 19.79 -8.94
CA GLN A 71 17.03 20.03 -8.50
C GLN A 71 16.45 18.86 -7.71
N ARG A 72 16.81 17.63 -8.08
CA ARG A 72 16.35 16.40 -7.41
C ARG A 72 16.71 16.37 -5.93
N ALA A 73 17.90 16.83 -5.54
CA ALA A 73 18.32 16.85 -4.14
C ALA A 73 17.46 17.81 -3.29
N ILE A 74 17.12 18.98 -3.84
CA ILE A 74 16.26 19.98 -3.19
C ILE A 74 14.84 19.42 -3.06
N MET A 75 14.29 18.87 -4.14
CA MET A 75 12.93 18.32 -4.13
C MET A 75 12.80 17.12 -3.19
N LYS A 76 13.81 16.24 -3.12
CA LYS A 76 13.84 15.16 -2.13
C LYS A 76 13.82 15.66 -0.68
N ARG A 77 14.52 16.76 -0.37
CA ARG A 77 14.49 17.34 0.98
C ARG A 77 13.15 17.98 1.29
N LYS A 78 12.51 18.60 0.30
CA LYS A 78 11.23 19.30 0.45
C LYS A 78 10.04 18.34 0.51
N HIS A 79 10.02 17.33 -0.35
CA HIS A 79 8.90 16.42 -0.58
C HIS A 79 9.26 14.97 -0.24
N ASN A 80 9.91 14.74 0.89
CA ASN A 80 10.21 13.38 1.33
C ASN A 80 8.94 12.65 1.76
N ASN A 81 8.77 11.41 1.29
CA ASN A 81 7.66 10.54 1.68
C ASN A 81 8.14 9.24 2.37
N TYR A 82 9.46 9.10 2.55
CA TYR A 82 10.10 7.96 3.19
C TYR A 82 10.19 8.14 4.71
N GLY A 83 10.27 7.03 5.44
CA GLY A 83 10.47 7.09 6.89
C GLY A 83 9.26 7.55 7.71
N LEU A 84 8.10 7.78 7.08
CA LEU A 84 6.87 8.20 7.77
C LEU A 84 6.09 7.05 8.45
N GLY A 85 6.62 5.83 8.40
CA GLY A 85 6.00 4.66 9.05
C GLY A 85 4.69 4.16 8.41
N LYS A 86 4.49 4.38 7.10
CA LYS A 86 3.33 3.87 6.33
C LYS A 86 3.17 2.34 6.47
N THR A 87 4.24 1.58 6.26
CA THR A 87 4.27 0.12 6.43
C THR A 87 3.93 -0.30 7.87
N HIS A 88 4.44 0.42 8.87
CA HIS A 88 4.12 0.17 10.30
C HIS A 88 2.63 0.29 10.55
N LEU A 89 2.00 1.37 10.07
CA LEU A 89 0.57 1.61 10.23
C LEU A 89 -0.27 0.58 9.47
N GLN A 90 0.13 0.19 8.26
CA GLN A 90 -0.53 -0.88 7.51
C GLN A 90 -0.53 -2.21 8.28
N VAL A 91 0.60 -2.56 8.91
CA VAL A 91 0.71 -3.76 9.76
C VAL A 91 -0.11 -3.61 11.05
N ALA A 92 -0.13 -2.43 11.67
CA ALA A 92 -0.95 -2.17 12.84
C ALA A 92 -2.45 -2.29 12.52
N ILE A 93 -2.92 -1.71 11.42
CA ILE A 93 -4.29 -1.86 10.91
C ILE A 93 -4.59 -3.36 10.68
N ALA A 94 -3.72 -4.07 9.97
CA ALA A 94 -3.90 -5.49 9.70
C ALA A 94 -4.10 -6.31 10.99
N LYS A 95 -3.32 -6.03 12.04
CA LYS A 95 -3.46 -6.70 13.34
C LYS A 95 -4.80 -6.39 13.99
N GLU A 96 -5.26 -5.13 13.98
CA GLU A 96 -6.57 -4.80 14.54
C GLU A 96 -7.72 -5.46 13.77
N LEU A 97 -7.65 -5.50 12.43
CA LEU A 97 -8.65 -6.18 11.62
C LEU A 97 -8.66 -7.70 11.87
N LEU A 98 -7.48 -8.32 12.02
CA LEU A 98 -7.38 -9.72 12.42
C LEU A 98 -8.01 -9.97 13.80
N ARG A 99 -7.84 -9.05 14.76
CA ARG A 99 -8.50 -9.12 16.09
C ARG A 99 -10.02 -8.97 15.98
N LYS A 100 -10.51 -8.15 15.05
CA LYS A 100 -11.94 -8.05 14.69
C LYS A 100 -12.47 -9.28 13.94
N GLY A 101 -11.63 -10.28 13.66
CA GLY A 101 -12.03 -11.55 13.06
C GLY A 101 -11.89 -11.61 11.54
N GLU A 102 -11.48 -10.51 10.91
CA GLU A 102 -11.27 -10.42 9.46
C GLU A 102 -10.07 -11.25 9.00
N GLN A 103 -10.05 -11.59 7.72
CA GLN A 103 -8.89 -12.19 7.08
C GLN A 103 -8.14 -11.13 6.27
N VAL A 104 -6.84 -11.04 6.51
CA VAL A 104 -5.96 -10.04 5.90
C VAL A 104 -4.79 -10.74 5.21
N LEU A 105 -4.48 -10.33 3.98
CA LEU A 105 -3.26 -10.70 3.28
C LEU A 105 -2.42 -9.44 3.08
N ILE A 106 -1.14 -9.52 3.44
CA ILE A 106 -0.17 -8.43 3.26
C ILE A 106 0.81 -8.83 2.17
N VAL A 107 1.04 -7.93 1.21
CA VAL A 107 1.97 -8.09 0.11
C VAL A 107 2.80 -6.82 -0.06
N ALA A 108 4.06 -7.00 -0.47
CA ALA A 108 4.93 -5.92 -0.91
C ALA A 108 4.99 -5.91 -2.44
N ASP A 109 4.84 -4.74 -3.05
CA ASP A 109 4.63 -4.58 -4.48
C ASP A 109 5.69 -5.25 -5.37
N VAL A 110 6.97 -4.97 -5.09
CA VAL A 110 8.09 -5.53 -5.87
C VAL A 110 8.13 -7.05 -5.79
N ALA A 111 8.04 -7.60 -4.57
CA ALA A 111 8.09 -9.04 -4.35
C ALA A 111 6.89 -9.76 -5.00
N LEU A 112 5.69 -9.19 -4.87
CA LEU A 112 4.48 -9.73 -5.48
C LEU A 112 4.58 -9.72 -7.01
N MET A 113 4.98 -8.60 -7.60
CA MET A 113 5.03 -8.47 -9.05
C MET A 113 6.10 -9.38 -9.67
N ASP A 114 7.22 -9.58 -8.99
CA ASP A 114 8.26 -10.50 -9.46
C ASP A 114 7.82 -11.98 -9.29
N GLU A 115 7.14 -12.32 -8.18
CA GLU A 115 6.49 -13.62 -7.99
C GLU A 115 5.50 -13.93 -9.13
N LEU A 116 4.57 -13.01 -9.40
CA LEU A 116 3.55 -13.18 -10.44
C LEU A 116 4.16 -13.30 -11.85
N MET A 117 5.20 -12.51 -12.14
CA MET A 117 5.91 -12.59 -13.42
C MET A 117 6.65 -13.92 -13.58
N ASN A 118 7.24 -14.44 -12.51
CA ASN A 118 7.91 -15.75 -12.54
C ASN A 118 6.91 -16.90 -12.73
N LEU A 119 5.81 -16.89 -11.96
CA LEU A 119 4.74 -17.88 -12.11
C LEU A 119 4.11 -17.88 -13.51
N ARG A 120 3.94 -16.70 -14.11
CA ARG A 120 3.44 -16.56 -15.48
C ARG A 120 4.38 -17.16 -16.53
N ARG A 121 5.70 -17.16 -16.27
CA ARG A 121 6.73 -17.68 -17.19
C ARG A 121 6.96 -19.18 -17.07
N SER A 122 6.72 -19.76 -15.88
CA SER A 122 7.14 -21.12 -15.56
C SER A 122 6.19 -22.23 -16.04
N ASP A 123 5.32 -21.98 -17.03
CA ASP A 123 4.20 -22.84 -17.47
C ASP A 123 3.26 -23.34 -16.36
N ASN A 124 3.39 -22.80 -15.15
CA ASN A 124 2.58 -23.16 -13.99
C ASN A 124 1.35 -22.24 -13.91
N GLN A 125 0.55 -22.24 -14.98
CA GLN A 125 -0.62 -21.38 -15.11
C GLN A 125 -1.63 -21.60 -13.98
N GLN A 126 -1.74 -22.83 -13.48
CA GLN A 126 -2.60 -23.13 -12.34
C GLN A 126 -2.16 -22.35 -11.09
N THR A 127 -0.89 -22.42 -10.70
CA THR A 127 -0.39 -21.71 -9.51
C THR A 127 -0.49 -20.19 -9.68
N PHE A 128 -0.22 -19.67 -10.88
CA PHE A 128 -0.42 -18.26 -11.18
C PHE A 128 -1.89 -17.84 -10.95
N ASN A 129 -2.83 -18.60 -11.51
CA ASN A 129 -4.26 -18.31 -11.38
C ASN A 129 -4.74 -18.43 -9.93
N GLU A 130 -4.28 -19.43 -9.19
CA GLU A 130 -4.58 -19.60 -7.76
C GLU A 130 -4.06 -18.42 -6.94
N ARG A 131 -2.83 -17.95 -7.23
CA ARG A 131 -2.23 -16.79 -6.55
C ARG A 131 -3.00 -15.50 -6.84
N ILE A 132 -3.35 -15.25 -8.09
CA ILE A 132 -4.21 -14.11 -8.48
C ILE A 132 -5.58 -14.22 -7.81
N HIS A 133 -6.19 -15.41 -7.80
CA HIS A 133 -7.47 -15.64 -7.15
C HIS A 133 -7.40 -15.34 -5.65
N GLN A 134 -6.33 -15.72 -4.96
CA GLN A 134 -6.12 -15.39 -3.55
C GLN A 134 -6.09 -13.88 -3.31
N LEU A 135 -5.37 -13.11 -4.15
CA LEU A 135 -5.28 -11.65 -4.07
C LEU A 135 -6.64 -10.99 -4.31
N ILE A 136 -7.45 -11.54 -5.21
CA ILE A 136 -8.79 -11.04 -5.52
C ILE A 136 -9.80 -11.40 -4.41
N THR A 137 -9.64 -12.57 -3.78
CA THR A 137 -10.66 -13.14 -2.89
C THR A 137 -10.47 -12.91 -1.41
N VAL A 138 -9.25 -12.61 -0.96
CA VAL A 138 -9.02 -12.25 0.44
C VAL A 138 -9.92 -11.07 0.85
N PRO A 139 -10.60 -11.13 2.01
CA PRO A 139 -11.46 -10.05 2.48
C PRO A 139 -10.75 -8.69 2.51
N VAL A 140 -9.54 -8.63 3.08
CA VAL A 140 -8.73 -7.41 3.12
C VAL A 140 -7.35 -7.66 2.51
N LEU A 141 -6.98 -6.83 1.52
CA LEU A 141 -5.64 -6.84 0.94
C LEU A 141 -4.88 -5.61 1.42
N VAL A 142 -3.74 -5.81 2.05
CA VAL A 142 -2.78 -4.76 2.36
C VAL A 142 -1.67 -4.82 1.31
N TRP A 143 -1.52 -3.76 0.54
CA TRP A 143 -0.56 -3.68 -0.57
C TRP A 143 0.45 -2.56 -0.29
N ASP A 144 1.61 -2.94 0.21
CA ASP A 144 2.67 -1.99 0.58
C ASP A 144 3.48 -1.56 -0.65
N ASP A 145 3.79 -0.25 -0.71
CA ASP A 145 4.59 0.39 -1.76
C ASP A 145 4.06 0.15 -3.19
N ILE A 146 2.74 0.22 -3.39
CA ILE A 146 2.12 -0.02 -4.70
C ILE A 146 2.71 0.90 -5.79
N GLY A 147 3.02 0.31 -6.94
CA GLY A 147 3.65 1.03 -8.05
C GLY A 147 5.18 1.13 -7.94
N LYS A 148 5.83 0.52 -6.96
CA LYS A 148 7.30 0.51 -6.83
C LYS A 148 8.00 -0.43 -7.80
N ALA A 149 7.35 -1.51 -8.23
CA ALA A 149 7.84 -2.38 -9.30
C ALA A 149 7.93 -1.62 -10.63
N ASN A 150 9.00 -1.85 -11.40
CA ASN A 150 9.15 -1.21 -12.72
C ASN A 150 7.94 -1.50 -13.61
N PRO A 151 7.33 -0.47 -14.23
CA PRO A 151 6.12 -0.64 -15.02
C PRO A 151 6.44 -1.40 -16.29
N THR A 152 5.60 -2.38 -16.58
CA THR A 152 5.51 -3.08 -17.87
C THR A 152 4.04 -3.28 -18.19
N GLU A 153 3.68 -3.43 -19.46
CA GLU A 153 2.28 -3.72 -19.85
C GLU A 153 1.73 -4.96 -19.13
N ALA A 154 2.58 -5.98 -18.96
CA ALA A 154 2.25 -7.18 -18.20
C ALA A 154 1.91 -6.88 -16.74
N LYS A 155 2.74 -6.09 -16.04
CA LYS A 155 2.49 -5.72 -14.63
C LYS A 155 1.27 -4.80 -14.51
N GLN A 156 1.10 -3.82 -15.39
CA GLN A 156 -0.10 -2.96 -15.46
C GLN A 156 -1.38 -3.78 -15.66
N SER A 157 -1.34 -4.81 -16.52
CA SER A 157 -2.48 -5.72 -16.70
C SER A 157 -2.80 -6.50 -15.42
N MET A 158 -1.79 -6.94 -14.66
CA MET A 158 -1.97 -7.62 -13.38
C MET A 158 -2.55 -6.69 -12.30
N TYR A 159 -2.03 -5.45 -12.18
CA TYR A 159 -2.62 -4.44 -11.29
C TYR A 159 -4.09 -4.23 -11.62
N PHE A 160 -4.40 -4.02 -12.89
CA PHE A 160 -5.77 -3.81 -13.36
C PHE A 160 -6.67 -4.99 -13.00
N GLN A 161 -6.24 -6.22 -13.29
CA GLN A 161 -7.02 -7.43 -12.96
C GLN A 161 -7.32 -7.51 -11.47
N ILE A 162 -6.30 -7.37 -10.61
CA ILE A 162 -6.48 -7.49 -9.15
C ILE A 162 -7.39 -6.36 -8.63
N ILE A 163 -7.10 -5.10 -9.00
CA ILE A 163 -7.84 -3.93 -8.50
C ILE A 163 -9.27 -3.92 -9.05
N ASN A 164 -9.49 -4.26 -10.33
CA ASN A 164 -10.82 -4.28 -10.93
C ASN A 164 -11.73 -5.32 -10.30
N GLU A 165 -11.25 -6.55 -10.10
CA GLU A 165 -12.09 -7.59 -9.50
C GLU A 165 -12.39 -7.29 -8.03
N ARG A 166 -11.44 -6.70 -7.29
CA ARG A 166 -11.69 -6.22 -5.92
C ARG A 166 -12.65 -5.04 -5.88
N TYR A 167 -12.54 -4.09 -6.82
CA TYR A 167 -13.49 -2.98 -6.98
C TYR A 167 -14.91 -3.49 -7.21
N ARG A 168 -15.10 -4.42 -8.15
CA ARG A 168 -16.41 -5.01 -8.48
C ARG A 168 -17.00 -5.80 -7.32
N ALA A 169 -16.16 -6.50 -6.57
CA ALA A 169 -16.57 -7.28 -5.40
C ALA A 169 -16.63 -6.46 -4.10
N GLN A 170 -16.38 -5.15 -4.16
CA GLN A 170 -16.33 -4.26 -3.00
C GLN A 170 -15.40 -4.81 -1.90
N ARG A 171 -14.21 -5.28 -2.28
CA ARG A 171 -13.22 -5.82 -1.33
C ARG A 171 -12.10 -4.80 -1.07
N PRO A 172 -11.92 -4.33 0.17
CA PRO A 172 -11.04 -3.21 0.47
C PRO A 172 -9.57 -3.50 0.17
N ILE A 173 -8.86 -2.46 -0.26
CA ILE A 173 -7.40 -2.43 -0.41
C ILE A 173 -6.86 -1.35 0.52
N ILE A 174 -5.94 -1.71 1.42
CA ILE A 174 -5.18 -0.76 2.23
C ILE A 174 -3.80 -0.65 1.59
N TYR A 175 -3.44 0.51 1.06
CA TYR A 175 -2.20 0.66 0.29
C TYR A 175 -1.38 1.87 0.71
N SER A 176 -0.09 1.78 0.41
CA SER A 176 0.86 2.88 0.51
C SER A 176 1.51 3.06 -0.87
N SER A 177 1.89 4.29 -1.23
CA SER A 177 2.69 4.55 -2.43
C SER A 177 3.66 5.70 -2.19
N ASN A 178 4.82 5.64 -2.85
CA ASN A 178 5.76 6.76 -2.95
C ASN A 178 5.50 7.62 -4.20
N GLU A 179 4.43 7.30 -4.93
CA GLU A 179 3.93 8.06 -6.06
C GLU A 179 2.76 8.96 -5.64
N ASP A 180 2.57 10.06 -6.36
CA ASP A 180 1.34 10.85 -6.27
C ASP A 180 0.27 10.26 -7.20
N ALA A 181 -0.92 10.84 -7.26
CA ALA A 181 -2.02 10.27 -8.04
C ALA A 181 -1.71 10.19 -9.56
N GLU A 182 -0.94 11.14 -10.09
CA GLU A 182 -0.58 11.17 -11.50
C GLU A 182 0.52 10.15 -11.79
N THR A 183 1.61 10.19 -11.03
CA THR A 183 2.72 9.26 -11.26
C THR A 183 2.34 7.82 -10.92
N LEU A 184 1.40 7.60 -9.99
CA LEU A 184 0.84 6.27 -9.75
C LEU A 184 0.10 5.74 -10.98
N SER A 185 -0.62 6.61 -11.71
CA SER A 185 -1.29 6.28 -12.97
C SER A 185 -0.32 5.75 -14.02
N ASP A 186 0.86 6.36 -14.13
CA ASP A 186 1.90 5.92 -15.07
C ASP A 186 2.47 4.54 -14.68
N ARG A 187 2.48 4.23 -13.38
CA ARG A 187 3.10 3.00 -12.85
C ARG A 187 2.16 1.80 -12.91
N ILE A 188 0.89 1.96 -12.52
CA ILE A 188 -0.08 0.86 -12.43
C ILE A 188 -1.16 0.87 -13.52
N GLY A 189 -1.18 1.92 -14.35
CA GLY A 189 -2.15 2.11 -15.42
C GLY A 189 -3.34 3.00 -15.02
N PRO A 190 -3.90 3.81 -15.94
CA PRO A 190 -4.98 4.75 -15.62
C PRO A 190 -6.25 4.09 -15.11
N ALA A 191 -6.66 2.96 -15.71
CA ALA A 191 -7.90 2.28 -15.36
C ALA A 191 -7.84 1.62 -13.96
N ALA A 192 -6.66 1.12 -13.56
CA ALA A 192 -6.41 0.57 -12.24
C ALA A 192 -6.38 1.68 -11.19
N THR A 193 -5.68 2.78 -11.48
CA THR A 193 -5.59 3.95 -10.60
C THR A 193 -6.95 4.59 -10.35
N SER A 194 -7.76 4.80 -11.40
CA SER A 194 -9.11 5.34 -11.28
C SER A 194 -9.98 4.53 -10.31
N ARG A 195 -9.94 3.18 -10.41
CA ARG A 195 -10.66 2.29 -9.50
C ARG A 195 -10.10 2.35 -8.09
N LEU A 196 -8.79 2.25 -7.92
CA LEU A 196 -8.14 2.28 -6.61
C LEU A 196 -8.46 3.57 -5.84
N LEU A 197 -8.34 4.72 -6.51
CA LEU A 197 -8.68 6.02 -5.93
C LEU A 197 -10.18 6.16 -5.68
N GLY A 198 -11.02 5.64 -6.58
CA GLY A 198 -12.47 5.57 -6.39
C GLY A 198 -12.87 4.78 -5.14
N MET A 199 -12.25 3.63 -4.91
CA MET A 199 -12.45 2.83 -3.69
C MET A 199 -12.00 3.55 -2.42
N SER A 200 -11.11 4.53 -2.55
CA SER A 200 -10.49 5.23 -1.44
C SER A 200 -11.10 6.62 -1.20
N LYS A 201 -12.24 6.93 -1.82
CA LYS A 201 -12.86 8.26 -1.73
C LYS A 201 -13.08 8.68 -0.27
N GLY A 202 -12.54 9.83 0.10
CA GLY A 202 -12.57 10.35 1.48
C GLY A 202 -11.54 9.74 2.44
N ARG A 203 -10.69 8.82 1.95
CA ARG A 203 -9.69 8.05 2.72
C ARG A 203 -8.36 7.94 1.97
N ILE A 204 -8.02 8.97 1.18
CA ILE A 204 -6.69 9.14 0.58
C ILE A 204 -5.97 10.22 1.36
N TYR A 205 -4.89 9.85 2.03
CA TYR A 205 -4.06 10.76 2.80
C TYR A 205 -2.75 10.95 2.03
N ARG A 206 -2.54 12.20 1.58
CA ARG A 206 -1.32 12.61 0.90
C ARG A 206 -0.37 13.16 1.95
N VAL A 207 0.84 12.61 2.03
CA VAL A 207 1.78 12.96 3.09
C VAL A 207 3.18 13.21 2.55
N GLU A 208 3.87 14.11 3.24
CA GLU A 208 5.30 14.35 3.15
C GLU A 208 5.82 14.76 4.53
N GLY A 209 7.11 14.58 4.76
CA GLY A 209 7.75 14.93 6.02
C GLY A 209 9.19 14.42 6.08
N PRO A 210 9.96 14.75 7.11
CA PRO A 210 11.36 14.34 7.23
C PRO A 210 11.55 12.82 7.30
N ASP A 211 12.67 12.31 6.76
CA ASP A 211 12.98 10.87 6.77
C ASP A 211 13.60 10.44 8.11
N TYR A 212 12.75 10.00 9.02
CA TYR A 212 13.19 9.58 10.36
C TYR A 212 13.98 8.26 10.39
N ARG A 213 14.12 7.53 9.27
CA ARG A 213 15.08 6.41 9.18
C ARG A 213 16.52 6.92 9.07
N LEU A 214 16.72 8.13 8.55
CA LEU A 214 18.03 8.73 8.30
C LEU A 214 18.44 9.77 9.35
N THR A 215 17.51 10.30 10.14
CA THR A 215 17.82 11.36 11.12
C THR A 215 18.43 10.85 12.43
N GLY A 216 18.75 9.56 12.55
CA GLY A 216 19.68 9.09 13.58
C GLY A 216 19.27 9.34 15.04
N GLU A 217 17.99 9.42 15.36
CA GLU A 217 17.55 9.12 16.73
C GLU A 217 17.36 7.61 16.84
N ALA A 218 18.52 6.92 16.81
CA ALA A 218 18.65 5.61 17.39
C ALA A 218 18.28 5.72 18.87
N GLU A 219 17.30 4.89 19.26
CA GLU A 219 16.96 4.46 20.63
C GLU A 219 16.82 5.54 21.72
#